data_AF-A0A9W7KU81-F1
#
_entry.id   AF-A0A9W7KU81-F1
#
_cell.length_a   1.000
_cell.length_b   1.000
_cell.length_c   1.000
_cell.angle_alpha   90.00
_cell.angle_beta   90.00
_cell.angle_gamma   90.00
#
_symmetry.space_group_name_H-M   'P 1'
#
loop_
_entity.id
_entity.type
_entity.pdbx_description
1 polymer ?
#
loop_
_entity_poly.entity_id
_entity_poly.type
_entity_poly.pdbx_seq_one_letter_code
_entity_poly.pdbx_strand_id
1 'polypeptide(L)'
;DRGYHPVGYYSKEKYSDVGYNLACILTFPCHQRKGYGRFLIAFSYLLSKKEEKVGSPEKPMSDLGQQAYKPYWTSTIVDYLKGKAERSEISIMEISKDTSIMAEDIIFSLNQVGILKFIHGEYFVSCEPSILSHLSSKHPIKPPYIDPSSLHWTPYLTDSFGPLMPRPESSL
;
A
#
# COMPACT_ATOMS: atom_id res chain seq x y z
N ASP A 1 -26.76 18.39 -5.75
CA ASP A 1 -26.88 19.32 -6.89
C ASP A 1 -25.71 19.41 -7.86
N ARG A 2 -24.56 18.73 -7.69
CA ARG A 2 -23.52 18.68 -8.76
C ARG A 2 -22.94 17.30 -9.09
N GLY A 3 -23.50 16.22 -8.55
CA GLY A 3 -23.11 14.84 -8.90
C GLY A 3 -21.71 14.44 -8.43
N TYR A 4 -21.14 13.41 -9.06
CA TYR A 4 -19.78 12.92 -8.79
C TYR A 4 -18.78 13.53 -9.76
N HIS A 5 -17.62 13.97 -9.24
CA HIS A 5 -16.57 14.59 -10.03
C HIS A 5 -15.31 13.72 -9.99
N PRO A 6 -14.78 13.26 -11.13
CA PRO A 6 -13.57 12.46 -11.14
C PRO A 6 -12.36 13.31 -10.72
N VAL A 7 -11.57 12.79 -9.78
CA VAL A 7 -10.37 13.47 -9.25
C VAL A 7 -9.07 12.81 -9.70
N GLY A 8 -9.14 11.57 -10.19
CA GLY A 8 -8.02 10.75 -10.59
C GLY A 8 -8.41 9.28 -10.74
N TYR A 9 -7.46 8.46 -11.17
CA TYR A 9 -7.61 7.02 -11.29
C TYR A 9 -6.26 6.31 -11.14
N TYR A 10 -6.31 4.99 -10.99
CA TYR A 10 -5.18 4.12 -11.29
C TYR A 10 -5.65 2.92 -12.12
N SER A 11 -4.74 2.33 -12.90
CA SER A 11 -4.97 1.06 -13.59
C SER A 11 -4.25 -0.08 -12.87
N LYS A 12 -4.80 -1.29 -12.97
CA LYS A 12 -4.21 -2.53 -12.46
C LYS A 12 -4.44 -3.61 -13.52
N GLU A 13 -3.40 -4.36 -13.85
CA GLU A 13 -3.53 -5.52 -14.72
C GLU A 13 -4.40 -6.58 -14.07
N LYS A 14 -5.23 -7.27 -14.86
CA LYS A 14 -6.00 -8.42 -14.36
C LYS A 14 -5.07 -9.56 -13.94
N TYR A 15 -3.96 -9.70 -14.65
CA TYR A 15 -2.91 -10.66 -14.40
C TYR A 15 -1.59 -9.91 -14.45
N SER A 16 -0.83 -9.94 -13.36
CA SER A 16 0.51 -9.37 -13.31
C SER A 16 1.46 -10.45 -12.81
N ASP A 17 2.31 -10.96 -13.69
CA ASP A 17 3.28 -12.02 -13.36
C ASP A 17 4.28 -11.56 -12.29
N VAL A 18 4.54 -10.25 -12.24
CA VAL A 18 5.47 -9.62 -11.30
C VAL A 18 4.77 -9.22 -9.99
N GLY A 19 3.44 -9.31 -9.92
CA GLY A 19 2.67 -8.93 -8.73
C GLY A 19 2.49 -7.42 -8.58
N TYR A 20 2.49 -6.65 -9.68
CA TYR A 20 2.20 -5.22 -9.60
C TYR A 20 0.74 -4.98 -9.26
N ASN A 21 0.48 -4.19 -8.22
CA ASN A 21 -0.87 -3.83 -7.80
C ASN A 21 -1.36 -2.51 -8.42
N LEU A 22 -0.48 -1.82 -9.16
CA LEU A 22 -0.75 -0.57 -9.82
C LEU A 22 0.17 -0.40 -11.04
N ALA A 23 -0.41 -0.22 -12.22
CA ALA A 23 0.29 0.01 -13.48
C ALA A 23 0.48 1.51 -13.74
N CYS A 24 -0.61 2.26 -13.92
CA CYS A 24 -0.59 3.71 -14.05
C CYS A 24 -1.39 4.37 -12.93
N ILE A 25 -0.99 5.57 -12.51
CA ILE A 25 -1.73 6.40 -11.56
C ILE A 25 -1.73 7.85 -12.03
N LEU A 26 -2.89 8.50 -11.93
CA LEU A 26 -3.05 9.90 -12.26
C LEU A 26 -4.00 10.56 -11.28
N THR A 27 -3.54 11.67 -10.68
CA THR A 27 -4.44 12.68 -10.10
C THR A 27 -4.55 13.82 -11.09
N PHE A 28 -5.77 14.23 -11.42
CA PHE A 28 -5.99 15.31 -12.38
C PHE A 28 -5.32 16.61 -11.92
N PRO A 29 -4.74 17.43 -12.81
CA PRO A 29 -3.96 18.61 -12.44
C PRO A 29 -4.67 19.55 -11.45
N CYS A 30 -5.97 19.84 -11.65
CA CYS A 30 -6.78 20.70 -10.76
C CYS A 30 -7.06 20.09 -9.37
N HIS A 31 -6.74 18.81 -9.18
CA HIS A 31 -6.94 18.04 -7.96
C HIS A 31 -5.62 17.58 -7.31
N GLN A 32 -4.46 17.93 -7.88
CA GLN A 32 -3.17 17.62 -7.28
C GLN A 32 -2.94 18.35 -5.94
N ARG A 33 -2.03 17.80 -5.12
CA ARG A 33 -1.68 18.32 -3.79
C ARG A 33 -2.83 18.39 -2.77
N LYS A 34 -3.98 17.77 -3.05
CA LYS A 34 -5.14 17.65 -2.14
C LYS A 34 -5.23 16.30 -1.42
N GLY A 35 -4.19 15.46 -1.52
CA GLY A 35 -4.13 14.13 -0.89
C GLY A 35 -4.69 12.97 -1.73
N TYR A 36 -5.37 13.23 -2.86
CA TYR A 36 -5.97 12.18 -3.69
C TYR A 36 -4.98 11.15 -4.25
N GLY A 37 -3.77 11.56 -4.61
CA GLY A 37 -2.73 10.61 -5.03
C GLY A 37 -2.38 9.60 -3.92
N ARG A 38 -2.25 10.08 -2.68
CA ARG A 38 -2.02 9.21 -1.51
C ARG A 38 -3.21 8.28 -1.28
N PHE A 39 -4.42 8.77 -1.45
CA PHE A 39 -5.65 7.97 -1.35
C PHE A 39 -5.68 6.84 -2.39
N LEU A 40 -5.38 7.14 -3.65
CA LEU A 40 -5.35 6.13 -4.72
C LEU A 40 -4.30 5.04 -4.44
N ILE A 41 -3.12 5.41 -3.94
CA ILE A 41 -2.09 4.46 -3.49
C ILE A 41 -2.59 3.62 -2.31
N ALA A 42 -3.17 4.26 -1.29
CA ALA A 42 -3.71 3.54 -0.14
C ALA A 42 -4.81 2.54 -0.56
N PHE A 43 -5.61 2.90 -1.56
CA PHE A 43 -6.70 2.07 -2.07
C PHE A 43 -6.18 0.86 -2.84
N SER A 44 -5.11 1.01 -3.63
CA SER A 44 -4.49 -0.13 -4.32
C SER A 44 -3.98 -1.18 -3.32
N TYR A 45 -3.37 -0.73 -2.21
CA TYR A 45 -2.95 -1.63 -1.13
C TYR A 45 -4.10 -2.23 -0.33
N LEU A 46 -5.21 -1.51 -0.15
CA LEU A 46 -6.41 -2.09 0.46
C LEU A 46 -6.94 -3.27 -0.38
N LEU A 47 -6.94 -3.14 -1.71
CA LEU A 47 -7.31 -4.27 -2.58
C LEU A 47 -6.31 -5.42 -2.46
N SER A 48 -4.99 -5.14 -2.45
CA SER A 48 -3.96 -6.18 -2.24
C SER A 48 -4.15 -6.94 -0.93
N LYS A 49 -4.49 -6.25 0.17
CA LYS A 49 -4.81 -6.87 1.46
C LYS A 49 -6.02 -7.80 1.35
N LYS A 50 -7.07 -7.37 0.65
CA LYS A 50 -8.29 -8.18 0.45
C LYS A 50 -8.07 -9.36 -0.50
N GLU A 51 -7.05 -9.30 -1.35
CA GLU A 51 -6.60 -10.42 -2.19
C GLU A 51 -5.58 -11.33 -1.48
N GLU A 52 -5.16 -11.00 -0.25
CA GLU A 52 -4.09 -11.69 0.48
C GLU A 52 -2.77 -11.74 -0.31
N LYS A 53 -2.48 -10.67 -1.06
CA LYS A 53 -1.28 -10.53 -1.90
C LYS A 53 -0.43 -9.35 -1.46
N VAL A 54 0.86 -9.44 -1.78
CA VAL A 54 1.80 -8.31 -1.71
C VAL A 54 1.88 -7.64 -3.07
N GLY A 55 2.18 -6.34 -3.09
CA GLY A 55 2.23 -5.56 -4.32
C GLY A 55 3.18 -4.38 -4.27
N SER A 56 3.57 -3.94 -5.45
CA SER A 56 4.40 -2.75 -5.72
C SER A 56 3.86 -2.06 -6.98
N PRO A 57 4.08 -0.75 -7.17
CA PRO A 57 3.82 -0.12 -8.46
C PRO A 57 4.72 -0.68 -9.56
N GLU A 58 4.23 -0.62 -10.79
CA GLU A 58 5.02 -0.90 -11.99
C GLU A 58 6.25 0.01 -12.08
N LYS A 59 7.36 -0.55 -12.59
CA LYS A 59 8.67 0.11 -12.70
C LYS A 59 9.02 0.34 -14.17
N PRO A 60 9.72 1.44 -14.53
CA PRO A 60 10.21 2.50 -13.64
C PRO A 60 9.12 3.49 -13.23
N MET A 61 9.20 3.96 -11.97
CA MET A 61 8.28 4.96 -11.45
C MET A 61 8.74 6.39 -11.78
N SER A 62 7.80 7.25 -12.18
CA SER A 62 8.07 8.68 -12.44
C SER A 62 8.54 9.43 -11.19
N ASP A 63 9.16 10.60 -11.36
CA ASP A 63 9.61 11.46 -10.24
C ASP A 63 8.45 11.81 -9.30
N LEU A 64 7.29 12.18 -9.87
CA LEU A 64 6.07 12.44 -9.10
C LEU A 64 5.55 11.17 -8.40
N GLY A 65 5.66 10.01 -9.05
CA GLY A 65 5.36 8.73 -8.43
C GLY A 65 6.25 8.47 -7.21
N GLN A 66 7.57 8.64 -7.34
CA GLN A 66 8.51 8.50 -6.23
C GLN A 66 8.19 9.46 -5.07
N GLN A 67 7.84 10.71 -5.38
CA GLN A 67 7.44 11.69 -4.36
C GLN A 67 6.12 11.34 -3.66
N ALA A 68 5.25 10.53 -4.28
CA ALA A 68 4.01 10.07 -3.68
C ALA A 68 4.17 8.76 -2.90
N TYR A 69 4.89 7.77 -3.46
CA TYR A 69 5.04 6.43 -2.88
C TYR A 69 5.98 6.38 -1.68
N LYS A 70 7.15 7.05 -1.73
CA LYS A 70 8.12 6.99 -0.62
C LYS A 70 7.49 7.47 0.70
N PRO A 71 6.82 8.64 0.76
CA PRO A 71 6.16 9.06 2.00
C PRO A 71 4.99 8.16 2.39
N TYR A 72 4.27 7.58 1.43
CA TYR A 72 3.21 6.61 1.72
C TYR A 72 3.76 5.37 2.41
N TRP A 73 4.79 4.72 1.84
CA TRP A 73 5.41 3.54 2.44
C TRP A 73 6.00 3.85 3.80
N THR A 74 6.79 4.91 3.93
CA THR A 74 7.38 5.29 5.23
C THR A 74 6.31 5.51 6.29
N SER A 75 5.26 6.31 6.00
CA SER A 75 4.19 6.55 6.98
C SER A 75 3.43 5.28 7.37
N THR A 76 3.18 4.38 6.41
CA THR A 76 2.45 3.13 6.64
C THR A 76 3.26 2.13 7.45
N ILE A 77 4.55 1.96 7.13
CA ILE A 77 5.45 1.03 7.82
C ILE A 77 5.72 1.52 9.24
N VAL A 78 5.98 2.82 9.44
CA VAL A 78 6.21 3.38 10.77
C VAL A 78 4.96 3.28 11.65
N ASP A 79 3.77 3.52 11.10
CA ASP A 79 2.51 3.36 11.82
C ASP A 79 2.27 1.89 12.22
N TYR A 80 2.53 0.95 11.30
CA TYR A 80 2.49 -0.48 11.58
C TYR A 80 3.44 -0.87 12.74
N LEU A 81 4.71 -0.44 12.66
CA LEU A 81 5.71 -0.74 13.70
C LEU A 81 5.35 -0.13 15.05
N LYS A 82 4.77 1.08 15.06
CA LYS A 82 4.28 1.72 16.29
C LYS A 82 3.19 0.90 16.97
N GLY A 83 2.29 0.30 16.19
CA GLY A 83 1.27 -0.64 16.70
C GLY A 83 1.85 -1.96 17.23
N LYS A 84 3.15 -2.21 17.03
CA LYS A 84 3.88 -3.41 17.47
C LYS A 84 5.09 -3.06 18.35
N ALA A 85 5.13 -1.85 18.92
CA ALA A 85 6.31 -1.31 19.62
C ALA A 85 6.76 -2.11 20.85
N GLU A 86 5.90 -2.97 21.40
CA GLU A 86 6.23 -3.86 22.53
C GLU A 86 7.06 -5.09 22.11
N ARG A 87 7.19 -5.35 20.80
CA ARG A 87 7.98 -6.48 20.28
C ARG A 87 9.44 -6.09 20.14
N SER A 88 10.34 -7.01 20.49
CA SER A 88 11.79 -6.81 20.40
C SER A 88 12.29 -6.74 18.96
N GLU A 89 11.75 -7.58 18.09
CA GLU A 89 12.18 -7.75 16.70
C GLU A 89 11.00 -8.09 15.80
N ILE A 90 11.01 -7.52 14.59
CA ILE A 90 10.02 -7.74 13.54
C ILE A 90 10.77 -7.95 12.21
N SER A 91 10.48 -9.07 11.52
CA SER A 91 11.10 -9.38 10.23
C SER A 91 10.46 -8.61 9.07
N ILE A 92 11.20 -8.42 7.98
CA ILE A 92 10.66 -7.77 6.76
C ILE A 92 9.47 -8.54 6.19
N MET A 93 9.51 -9.87 6.23
CA MET A 93 8.45 -10.72 5.71
C MET A 93 7.15 -10.57 6.51
N GLU A 94 7.24 -10.35 7.82
CA GLU A 94 6.06 -10.07 8.65
C GLU A 94 5.43 -8.73 8.27
N ILE A 95 6.24 -7.67 8.12
CA ILE A 95 5.75 -6.35 7.67
C ILE A 95 5.10 -6.48 6.29
N SER A 96 5.72 -7.23 5.37
CA SER A 96 5.22 -7.45 4.01
C SER A 96 3.84 -8.11 4.01
N LYS A 97 3.67 -9.18 4.79
CA LYS A 97 2.39 -9.87 4.95
C LYS A 97 1.28 -8.96 5.47
N ASP A 98 1.56 -8.17 6.51
CA ASP A 98 0.53 -7.38 7.19
C ASP A 98 0.20 -6.06 6.47
N THR A 99 1.16 -5.52 5.70
CA THR A 99 0.99 -4.26 4.97
C THR A 99 0.65 -4.45 3.49
N SER A 100 0.83 -5.65 2.95
CA SER A 100 0.80 -5.96 1.51
C SER A 100 1.86 -5.22 0.68
N ILE A 101 2.87 -4.62 1.31
CA ILE A 101 3.97 -3.93 0.63
C ILE A 101 5.07 -4.95 0.34
N MET A 102 5.60 -4.96 -0.89
CA MET A 102 6.73 -5.83 -1.24
C MET A 102 7.96 -5.59 -0.35
N ALA A 103 8.74 -6.64 -0.10
CA ALA A 103 9.88 -6.61 0.81
C ALA A 103 10.93 -5.58 0.38
N GLU A 104 11.14 -5.42 -0.92
CA GLU A 104 12.09 -4.46 -1.49
C GLU A 104 11.71 -3.02 -1.14
N ASP A 105 10.43 -2.68 -1.21
CA ASP A 105 9.92 -1.33 -0.89
C ASP A 105 9.97 -1.07 0.63
N ILE A 106 9.80 -2.11 1.45
CA ILE A 106 9.97 -2.05 2.91
C ILE A 106 11.44 -1.82 3.27
N ILE A 107 12.35 -2.63 2.74
CA ILE A 107 13.81 -2.50 2.94
C ILE A 107 14.26 -1.09 2.54
N PHE A 108 13.84 -0.63 1.35
CA PHE A 108 14.12 0.72 0.89
C PHE A 108 13.66 1.77 1.91
N SER A 109 12.40 1.70 2.34
CA SER A 109 11.80 2.68 3.25
C SER A 109 12.47 2.70 4.63
N LEU A 110 12.75 1.53 5.21
CA LEU A 110 13.38 1.40 6.53
C LEU A 110 14.85 1.85 6.51
N ASN A 111 15.55 1.58 5.41
CA ASN A 111 16.91 2.07 5.22
C ASN A 111 16.94 3.61 5.16
N GLN A 112 15.96 4.24 4.50
CA GLN A 112 15.87 5.70 4.43
C GLN A 112 15.65 6.37 5.79
N VAL A 113 14.96 5.72 6.73
CA VAL A 113 14.74 6.24 8.08
C VAL A 113 15.75 5.73 9.12
N GLY A 114 16.71 4.89 8.70
CA GLY A 114 17.83 4.45 9.53
C GLY A 114 17.49 3.44 10.63
N ILE A 115 16.42 2.65 10.48
CA ILE A 115 16.00 1.65 11.49
C ILE A 115 16.12 0.20 10.99
N LEU A 116 16.59 0.00 9.76
CA LEU A 116 16.86 -1.31 9.19
C LEU A 116 18.15 -1.89 9.77
N LYS A 117 18.11 -3.13 10.25
CA LYS A 117 19.29 -3.90 10.67
C LYS A 117 19.49 -5.10 9.75
N PHE A 118 20.74 -5.48 9.55
CA PHE A 118 21.14 -6.66 8.79
C PHE A 118 22.13 -7.48 9.62
N ILE A 119 21.72 -8.67 10.04
CA ILE A 119 22.54 -9.57 10.88
C ILE A 119 22.44 -10.98 10.30
N HIS A 120 23.58 -11.66 10.16
CA HIS A 120 23.69 -13.05 9.66
C HIS A 120 22.95 -13.33 8.35
N GLY A 121 22.84 -12.36 7.44
CA GLY A 121 22.15 -12.54 6.16
C GLY A 121 20.67 -12.18 6.17
N GLU A 122 20.12 -11.76 7.31
CA GLU A 122 18.70 -11.45 7.46
C GLU A 122 18.45 -9.99 7.82
N TYR A 123 17.39 -9.42 7.25
CA TYR A 123 16.91 -8.08 7.55
C TYR A 123 15.82 -8.12 8.62
N PHE A 124 15.94 -7.24 9.61
CA PHE A 124 14.92 -7.06 10.65
C PHE A 124 14.89 -5.62 11.15
N VAL A 125 13.82 -5.29 11.88
CA VAL A 125 13.65 -4.02 12.57
C VAL A 125 13.74 -4.26 14.07
N SER A 126 14.58 -3.47 14.73
CA SER A 126 14.69 -3.41 16.18
C SER A 126 14.95 -1.95 16.56
N CYS A 127 13.94 -1.30 17.13
CA CYS A 127 13.90 0.14 17.32
C CYS A 127 13.19 0.46 18.65
N GLU A 128 13.72 1.43 19.40
CA GLU A 128 13.11 1.86 20.66
C GLU A 128 11.75 2.55 20.41
N PRO A 129 10.73 2.36 21.27
CA PRO A 129 9.44 3.03 21.14
C PRO A 129 9.50 4.56 21.00
N SER A 130 10.51 5.21 21.61
CA SER A 130 10.73 6.65 21.51
C SER A 130 11.11 7.09 20.09
N ILE A 131 11.97 6.32 19.41
CA ILE A 131 12.38 6.54 18.03
C ILE A 131 11.18 6.32 17.09
N LEU A 132 10.41 5.25 17.29
CA LEU A 132 9.18 5.01 16.51
C LEU A 132 8.16 6.14 16.68
N SER A 133 8.02 6.67 17.89
CA SER A 133 7.14 7.82 18.17
C SER A 133 7.61 9.09 17.47
N HIS A 134 8.92 9.35 17.46
CA HIS A 134 9.52 10.46 16.71
C HIS A 134 9.29 10.32 15.20
N LEU A 135 9.57 9.14 14.64
CA LEU A 135 9.35 8.85 13.21
C LEU A 135 7.88 8.98 12.82
N SER A 136 6.96 8.49 13.66
CA SER A 136 5.51 8.59 13.44
C SER A 136 5.07 10.06 13.38
N SER A 137 5.66 10.92 14.22
CA SER A 137 5.39 12.36 14.22
C SER A 137 5.97 13.07 12.98
N LYS A 138 7.13 12.62 12.50
CA LYS A 138 7.78 13.14 11.28
C LYS A 138 7.11 12.67 9.99
N HIS A 139 6.54 11.46 9.99
CA HIS A 139 5.92 10.82 8.84
C HIS A 139 4.46 10.44 9.12
N PRO A 140 3.58 11.42 9.42
CA PRO A 140 2.19 11.13 9.75
C PRO A 140 1.42 10.62 8.54
N ILE A 141 0.43 9.76 8.80
CA ILE A 141 -0.59 9.41 7.81
C ILE A 141 -1.49 10.64 7.59
N LYS A 142 -1.51 11.14 6.35
CA LYS A 142 -2.25 12.35 5.96
C LYS A 142 -3.62 12.01 5.37
N PRO A 143 -4.64 12.87 5.56
CA PRO A 143 -5.94 12.73 4.91
C PRO A 143 -5.83 12.93 3.38
N PRO A 144 -6.84 12.47 2.62
CA PRO A 144 -8.01 11.73 3.08
C PRO A 144 -7.67 10.27 3.45
N TYR A 145 -8.37 9.74 4.45
CA TYR A 145 -8.18 8.39 4.95
C TYR A 145 -9.11 7.40 4.23
N ILE A 146 -8.67 6.15 4.15
CA ILE A 146 -9.49 5.05 3.69
C ILE A 146 -10.10 4.36 4.90
N ASP A 147 -11.39 4.13 4.85
CA ASP A 147 -12.11 3.24 5.76
C ASP A 147 -12.29 1.87 5.07
N PRO A 148 -11.59 0.81 5.53
CA PRO A 148 -11.72 -0.53 4.97
C PRO A 148 -13.14 -1.10 5.05
N SER A 149 -13.93 -0.69 6.05
CA SER A 149 -15.29 -1.21 6.26
C SER A 149 -16.27 -0.73 5.17
N SER A 150 -15.95 0.38 4.51
CA SER A 150 -16.71 0.93 3.39
C SER A 150 -16.44 0.22 2.05
N LEU A 151 -15.50 -0.74 1.98
CA LEU A 151 -15.15 -1.45 0.74
C LEU A 151 -16.10 -2.63 0.44
N HIS A 152 -17.06 -2.39 -0.44
CA HIS A 152 -17.88 -3.42 -1.07
C HIS A 152 -17.24 -3.93 -2.36
N TRP A 153 -16.37 -4.94 -2.23
CA TRP A 153 -15.63 -5.53 -3.35
C TRP A 153 -15.21 -6.96 -3.02
N THR A 154 -15.09 -7.84 -4.00
CA THR A 154 -14.52 -9.19 -3.85
C THR A 154 -13.48 -9.42 -4.95
N PRO A 155 -12.40 -10.16 -4.68
CA PRO A 155 -11.44 -10.55 -5.72
C PRO A 155 -12.12 -11.20 -6.91
N TYR A 156 -11.65 -10.87 -8.11
CA TYR A 156 -12.07 -11.55 -9.33
C TYR A 156 -11.44 -12.95 -9.34
N LEU A 157 -12.27 -13.97 -9.11
CA LEU A 157 -11.86 -15.37 -9.20
C LEU A 157 -11.75 -15.72 -10.68
N THR A 158 -10.53 -15.88 -11.15
CA THR A 158 -10.25 -16.45 -12.47
C THR A 158 -10.15 -17.95 -12.28
N ASP A 159 -11.07 -18.71 -12.89
CA ASP A 159 -11.16 -20.17 -12.78
C ASP A 159 -9.85 -20.86 -13.17
N SER A 160 -8.95 -21.03 -12.21
CA SER A 160 -7.87 -22.02 -12.29
C SER A 160 -8.23 -23.28 -11.51
N PHE A 161 -9.22 -23.22 -10.60
CA PHE A 161 -9.72 -24.35 -9.82
C PHE A 161 -11.17 -24.11 -9.35
N GLY A 162 -12.17 -24.55 -10.12
CA GLY A 162 -13.57 -24.67 -9.64
C GLY A 162 -14.64 -24.25 -10.66
N PRO A 163 -15.87 -24.80 -10.58
CA PRO A 163 -16.90 -24.55 -11.58
C PRO A 163 -17.47 -23.14 -11.49
N LEU A 164 -17.51 -22.48 -12.65
CA LEU A 164 -18.16 -21.22 -12.99
C LEU A 164 -19.30 -20.83 -12.02
N MET A 165 -19.06 -19.79 -11.21
CA MET A 165 -20.15 -19.07 -10.56
C MET A 165 -21.03 -18.44 -11.66
N PRO A 166 -22.36 -18.61 -11.62
CA PRO A 166 -23.23 -17.97 -12.59
C PRO A 166 -23.12 -16.45 -12.46
N ARG A 167 -22.98 -15.81 -13.62
CA ARG A 167 -22.92 -14.36 -13.79
C ARG A 167 -24.19 -13.77 -13.14
N PRO A 168 -24.12 -12.74 -12.29
CA PRO A 168 -25.32 -12.13 -11.73
C PRO A 168 -26.15 -11.58 -12.90
N GLU A 169 -27.38 -12.08 -13.03
CA GLU A 169 -28.35 -11.57 -13.98
C GLU A 169 -28.57 -10.09 -13.68
N SER A 170 -28.37 -9.25 -14.70
CA SER A 170 -28.76 -7.86 -14.66
C SER A 170 -30.29 -7.82 -14.56
N SER A 171 -30.81 -7.62 -13.36
CA SER A 171 -32.21 -7.28 -13.15
C SER A 171 -32.49 -5.93 -13.81
N LEU A 172 -33.24 -5.99 -14.92
CA LEU A 172 -33.95 -4.87 -15.53
C LEU A 172 -35.07 -4.37 -14.60
#